data_AF-A0A836BAY6-F1
#
_entry.id   AF-A0A836BAY6-F1
#
_cell.length_a   1.000
_cell.length_b   1.000
_cell.length_c   1.000
_cell.angle_alpha   90.00
_cell.angle_beta   90.00
_cell.angle_gamma   90.00
#
_symmetry.space_group_name_H-M   'P 1'
#
loop_
_entity.id
_entity.type
_entity.pdbx_description
1 polymer ?
#
loop_
_entity_poly.entity_id
_entity_poly.type
_entity_poly.pdbx_seq_one_letter_code
_entity_poly.pdbx_strand_id
1 'polypeptide(L)'
;MSSLPEDEFGLLAGCSVRSGGLTLVKGSLELSGLFLVQQYLKLLLQGHNYAVVLVTTEQVLERHQYAAKKMGVSLAQYQQSGHLFRVEAPLAAVGGGNAGLAPSSGGGISRLQQLIAAVQQAAKQRAPSAAGVALVIDSLTVLSGMCPAREEWTAFLHYCCSGALGAGAGCRDVADHAQPNRQQVPYCFVAGVYGDVPDDRPWLASLEHRANAVVSVGPLPGGKMADVDGQVTFTQRFGTPQPVSGPGLGGPPALADTVALAGSVSAVAPPQLQLRQSLYFRSTELAVKWMAAVTSQELL
;
A
#
# COMPACT_ATOMS: atom_id res chain seq x y z
N MET A 1 -22.69 -4.50 28.86
CA MET A 1 -21.51 -4.57 27.97
C MET A 1 -21.99 -4.40 26.55
N SER A 2 -21.86 -3.20 26.00
CA SER A 2 -22.15 -2.93 24.59
C SER A 2 -21.12 -3.64 23.74
N SER A 3 -21.55 -4.57 22.88
CA SER A 3 -20.70 -5.13 21.83
C SER A 3 -20.21 -3.98 20.98
N LEU A 4 -18.91 -3.67 21.06
CA LEU A 4 -18.29 -2.75 20.13
C LEU A 4 -18.52 -3.28 18.71
N PRO A 5 -18.64 -2.40 17.71
CA PRO A 5 -18.68 -2.85 16.34
C PRO A 5 -17.40 -3.66 16.09
N GLU A 6 -17.54 -4.91 15.68
CA GLU A 6 -16.41 -5.84 15.40
C GLU A 6 -15.44 -5.31 14.32
N ASP A 7 -15.69 -4.12 13.76
CA ASP A 7 -14.99 -3.57 12.62
C ASP A 7 -14.56 -2.09 12.78
N GLU A 8 -14.12 -1.69 13.98
CA GLU A 8 -13.46 -0.38 14.15
C GLU A 8 -12.27 -0.21 13.19
N PHE A 9 -11.50 -1.29 12.97
CA PHE A 9 -10.43 -1.32 11.98
C PHE A 9 -10.94 -1.00 10.57
N GLY A 10 -12.01 -1.66 10.10
CA GLY A 10 -12.55 -1.45 8.76
C GLY A 10 -13.03 -0.01 8.52
N LEU A 11 -13.56 0.65 9.56
CA LEU A 11 -13.93 2.07 9.46
C LEU A 11 -12.71 2.97 9.21
N LEU A 12 -11.63 2.78 9.98
CA LEU A 12 -10.40 3.57 9.85
C LEU A 12 -9.64 3.25 8.56
N ALA A 13 -9.45 1.96 8.29
CA ALA A 13 -8.73 1.45 7.13
C ALA A 13 -9.48 1.74 5.82
N GLY A 14 -10.81 1.65 5.83
CA GLY A 14 -11.66 1.88 4.67
C GLY A 14 -11.64 3.33 4.16
N CYS A 15 -11.30 4.31 5.02
CA CYS A 15 -11.04 5.67 4.58
C CYS A 15 -9.81 5.75 3.66
N SER A 16 -8.74 5.04 4.01
CA SER A 16 -7.50 5.00 3.21
C SER A 16 -7.69 4.28 1.88
N VAL A 17 -8.42 3.16 1.88
CA VAL A 17 -8.69 2.38 0.66
C VAL A 17 -9.55 3.19 -0.32
N ARG A 18 -10.58 3.88 0.16
CA ARG A 18 -11.50 4.68 -0.68
C ARG A 18 -10.83 5.90 -1.31
N SER A 19 -9.87 6.52 -0.63
CA SER A 19 -9.08 7.61 -1.22
C SER A 19 -8.10 7.13 -2.29
N GLY A 20 -7.86 5.80 -2.38
CA GLY A 20 -6.79 5.24 -3.18
C GLY A 20 -5.41 5.66 -2.66
N GLY A 21 -4.39 5.38 -3.47
CA GLY A 21 -3.02 5.79 -3.17
C GLY A 21 -2.28 4.85 -2.22
N LEU A 22 -1.28 5.37 -1.51
CA LEU A 22 -0.34 4.58 -0.70
C LEU A 22 -0.79 4.53 0.77
N THR A 23 -0.99 3.31 1.27
CA THR A 23 -1.10 3.00 2.70
C THR A 23 0.16 2.26 3.15
N LEU A 24 0.90 2.86 4.08
CA LEU A 24 2.11 2.28 4.62
C LEU A 24 1.85 1.68 6.00
N VAL A 25 2.09 0.38 6.15
CA VAL A 25 1.95 -0.37 7.40
C VAL A 25 3.33 -0.54 8.01
N LYS A 26 3.62 0.23 9.06
CA LYS A 26 4.93 0.28 9.70
C LYS A 26 4.92 -0.53 10.99
N GLY A 27 5.77 -1.55 11.09
CA GLY A 27 6.05 -2.27 12.33
C GLY A 27 7.49 -2.08 12.79
N SER A 28 7.90 -2.86 13.78
CA SER A 28 9.30 -3.09 14.15
C SER A 28 9.64 -4.58 14.02
N LEU A 29 10.92 -4.93 14.06
CA LEU A 29 11.34 -6.33 14.08
C LEU A 29 10.78 -7.07 15.31
N GLU A 30 10.61 -6.37 16.43
CA GLU A 30 10.01 -6.90 17.66
C GLU A 30 8.48 -7.07 17.54
N LEU A 31 7.82 -6.15 16.86
CA LEU A 31 6.36 -6.10 16.73
C LEU A 31 5.95 -5.82 15.28
N SER A 32 5.86 -6.90 14.51
CA SER A 32 5.58 -6.84 13.08
C SER A 32 4.18 -6.30 12.77
N GLY A 33 4.10 -5.44 11.77
CA GLY A 33 2.82 -4.91 11.24
C GLY A 33 2.11 -5.85 10.25
N LEU A 34 2.66 -7.04 9.96
CA LEU A 34 2.13 -7.94 8.93
C LEU A 34 0.67 -8.37 9.14
N PHE A 35 0.23 -8.48 10.39
CA PHE A 35 -1.18 -8.80 10.68
C PHE A 35 -2.13 -7.72 10.13
N LEU A 36 -1.72 -6.46 10.09
CA LEU A 36 -2.52 -5.38 9.50
C LEU A 36 -2.57 -5.50 7.98
N VAL A 37 -1.47 -5.91 7.34
CA VAL A 37 -1.46 -6.19 5.89
C VAL A 37 -2.48 -7.28 5.56
N GLN A 38 -2.60 -8.31 6.42
CA GLN A 38 -3.62 -9.35 6.28
C GLN A 38 -5.04 -8.81 6.46
N GLN A 39 -5.26 -7.90 7.42
CA GLN A 39 -6.56 -7.24 7.60
C GLN A 39 -6.92 -6.36 6.38
N TYR A 40 -5.96 -5.62 5.82
CA TYR A 40 -6.15 -4.87 4.57
C TYR A 40 -6.46 -5.79 3.39
N LEU A 41 -5.80 -6.95 3.28
CA LEU A 41 -6.10 -7.94 2.25
C LEU A 41 -7.56 -8.40 2.32
N LYS A 42 -8.07 -8.71 3.53
CA LYS A 42 -9.49 -9.03 3.75
C LYS A 42 -10.38 -7.87 3.32
N LEU A 43 -10.08 -6.65 3.77
CA LEU A 43 -10.89 -5.46 3.48
C LEU A 43 -10.98 -5.18 1.97
N LEU A 44 -9.86 -5.30 1.25
CA LEU A 44 -9.80 -5.11 -0.20
C LEU A 44 -10.63 -6.16 -0.96
N LEU A 45 -10.55 -7.43 -0.56
CA LEU A 45 -11.26 -8.54 -1.22
C LEU A 45 -12.76 -8.57 -0.88
N GLN A 46 -13.12 -8.49 0.40
CA GLN A 46 -14.51 -8.64 0.87
C GLN A 46 -15.25 -7.30 0.95
N GLY A 47 -14.60 -6.25 1.43
CA GLY A 47 -15.25 -4.96 1.69
C GLY A 47 -15.36 -4.07 0.46
N HIS A 48 -14.37 -4.14 -0.45
CA HIS A 48 -14.29 -3.23 -1.59
C HIS A 48 -14.26 -3.91 -2.95
N ASN A 49 -14.24 -5.25 -3.01
CA ASN A 49 -14.26 -6.02 -4.25
C ASN A 49 -13.12 -5.62 -5.24
N TYR A 50 -11.91 -5.40 -4.73
CA TYR A 50 -10.73 -5.13 -5.54
C TYR A 50 -10.15 -6.42 -6.12
N ALA A 51 -9.51 -6.31 -7.29
CA ALA A 51 -8.55 -7.30 -7.75
C ALA A 51 -7.20 -7.03 -7.07
N VAL A 52 -6.78 -7.93 -6.21
CA VAL A 52 -5.55 -7.81 -5.42
C VAL A 52 -4.40 -8.55 -6.09
N VAL A 53 -3.28 -7.86 -6.31
CA VAL A 53 -1.99 -8.46 -6.60
C VAL A 53 -1.20 -8.50 -5.31
N LEU A 54 -1.11 -9.68 -4.70
CA LEU A 54 -0.35 -9.93 -3.48
C LEU A 54 1.08 -10.34 -3.84
N VAL A 55 2.05 -9.49 -3.50
CA VAL A 55 3.46 -9.79 -3.58
C VAL A 55 3.93 -10.36 -2.24
N THR A 56 4.34 -11.62 -2.24
CA THR A 56 4.89 -12.29 -1.05
C THR A 56 6.41 -12.21 -1.07
N THR A 57 6.99 -11.54 -0.08
CA THR A 57 8.44 -11.34 0.09
C THR A 57 8.95 -11.94 1.40
N GLU A 58 8.17 -11.83 2.47
CA GLU A 58 8.56 -12.25 3.82
C GLU A 58 7.78 -13.49 4.26
N GLN A 59 6.49 -13.56 3.93
CA GLN A 59 5.62 -14.65 4.32
C GLN A 59 5.27 -15.52 3.11
N VAL A 60 5.29 -16.84 3.30
CA VAL A 60 4.78 -17.78 2.30
C VAL A 60 3.25 -17.68 2.18
N LEU A 61 2.70 -18.05 1.02
CA LEU A 61 1.27 -17.92 0.73
C LEU A 61 0.41 -18.69 1.73
N GLU A 62 0.87 -19.85 2.20
CA GLU A 62 0.18 -20.72 3.13
C GLU A 62 -0.12 -19.99 4.45
N ARG A 63 0.80 -19.13 4.90
CA ARG A 63 0.59 -18.32 6.12
C ARG A 63 -0.47 -17.25 5.90
N HIS A 64 -0.50 -16.61 4.74
CA HIS A 64 -1.58 -15.70 4.36
C HIS A 64 -2.93 -16.42 4.25
N GLN A 65 -2.97 -17.60 3.64
CA GLN A 65 -4.18 -18.43 3.53
C GLN A 65 -4.71 -18.83 4.91
N TYR A 66 -3.82 -19.23 5.81
CA TYR A 66 -4.18 -19.60 7.17
C TYR A 66 -4.78 -18.40 7.93
N ALA A 67 -4.10 -17.26 7.91
CA ALA A 67 -4.58 -16.04 8.56
C ALA A 67 -5.93 -15.57 7.99
N ALA A 68 -6.06 -15.55 6.65
CA ALA A 68 -7.29 -15.21 5.97
C ALA A 68 -8.44 -16.14 6.36
N LYS A 69 -8.19 -17.46 6.43
CA LYS A 69 -9.19 -18.46 6.85
C LYS A 69 -9.69 -18.19 8.27
N LYS A 70 -8.80 -17.80 9.19
CA LYS A 70 -9.16 -17.42 10.56
C LYS A 70 -10.02 -16.16 10.62
N MET A 71 -9.85 -15.24 9.67
CA MET A 71 -10.69 -14.06 9.51
C MET A 71 -11.99 -14.30 8.72
N GLY A 72 -12.29 -15.56 8.36
CA GLY A 72 -13.49 -15.92 7.60
C GLY A 72 -13.36 -15.72 6.09
N VAL A 73 -12.14 -15.69 5.55
CA VAL A 73 -11.87 -15.42 4.12
C VAL A 73 -11.13 -16.60 3.48
N SER A 74 -11.66 -17.13 2.38
CA SER A 74 -10.97 -18.16 1.59
C SER A 74 -10.19 -17.52 0.43
N LEU A 75 -8.87 -17.38 0.56
CA LEU A 75 -8.04 -16.81 -0.53
C LEU A 75 -8.10 -17.67 -1.81
N ALA A 76 -8.23 -18.99 -1.68
CA ALA A 76 -8.36 -19.90 -2.82
C ALA A 76 -9.57 -19.56 -3.71
N GLN A 77 -10.69 -19.17 -3.10
CA GLN A 77 -11.88 -18.75 -3.84
C GLN A 77 -11.61 -17.47 -4.65
N TYR A 78 -10.89 -16.50 -4.09
CA TYR A 78 -10.53 -15.27 -4.80
C TYR A 78 -9.49 -15.49 -5.90
N GLN A 79 -8.61 -16.48 -5.74
CA GLN A 79 -7.70 -16.90 -6.82
C GLN A 79 -8.48 -17.52 -7.98
N GLN A 80 -9.42 -18.42 -7.68
CA GLN A 80 -10.27 -19.05 -8.69
C GLN A 80 -11.16 -18.03 -9.43
N SER A 81 -11.62 -16.99 -8.74
CA SER A 81 -12.46 -15.94 -9.34
C SER A 81 -11.67 -14.83 -10.03
N GLY A 82 -10.33 -14.89 -10.07
CA GLY A 82 -9.49 -13.85 -10.67
C GLY A 82 -9.49 -12.51 -9.93
N HIS A 83 -9.85 -12.51 -8.64
CA HIS A 83 -9.77 -11.33 -7.76
C HIS A 83 -8.50 -11.33 -6.89
N LEU A 84 -7.75 -12.42 -6.85
CA LEU A 84 -6.47 -12.49 -6.15
C LEU A 84 -5.41 -13.15 -7.03
N PHE A 85 -4.31 -12.43 -7.26
CA PHE A 85 -3.12 -12.94 -7.92
C PHE A 85 -1.97 -12.94 -6.93
N ARG A 86 -1.25 -14.06 -6.85
CA ARG A 86 0.01 -14.13 -6.11
C ARG A 86 1.15 -13.86 -7.07
N VAL A 87 2.07 -12.99 -6.66
CA VAL A 87 3.37 -12.83 -7.29
C VAL A 87 4.42 -13.11 -6.22
N GLU A 88 5.22 -14.15 -6.41
CA GLU A 88 6.34 -14.42 -5.53
C GLU A 88 7.50 -13.48 -5.91
N ALA A 89 8.02 -12.74 -4.93
CA ALA A 89 9.21 -11.95 -5.19
C ALA A 89 10.37 -12.90 -5.53
N PRO A 90 11.14 -12.63 -6.60
CA PRO A 90 12.22 -13.51 -7.02
C PRO A 90 13.29 -13.54 -5.93
N LEU A 91 13.22 -14.54 -5.06
CA LEU A 91 14.21 -14.79 -4.01
C LEU A 91 15.59 -14.85 -4.68
N ALA A 92 16.54 -14.08 -4.16
CA ALA A 92 17.92 -14.35 -4.49
C ALA A 92 18.19 -15.82 -4.11
N ALA A 93 18.83 -16.58 -4.99
CA ALA A 93 19.41 -17.85 -4.59
C ALA A 93 20.31 -17.55 -3.40
N VAL A 94 19.81 -17.77 -2.19
CA VAL A 94 20.52 -17.51 -0.94
C VAL A 94 21.77 -18.37 -1.03
N GLY A 95 22.92 -17.69 -1.08
CA GLY A 95 24.20 -18.29 -1.45
C GLY A 95 24.48 -19.56 -0.66
N GLY A 96 24.32 -20.68 -1.36
CA GLY A 96 24.71 -22.02 -0.92
C GLY A 96 25.45 -22.68 -2.06
N GLY A 97 26.72 -22.31 -2.25
CA GLY A 97 27.60 -23.02 -3.16
C GLY A 97 28.70 -22.14 -3.75
N ASN A 98 29.93 -22.42 -3.36
CA ASN A 98 31.17 -22.01 -4.01
C ASN A 98 31.25 -22.49 -5.47
N ALA A 99 30.37 -22.01 -6.34
CA ALA A 99 30.52 -22.15 -7.78
C ALA A 99 31.02 -20.81 -8.30
N GLY A 100 32.35 -20.64 -8.32
CA GLY A 100 33.00 -19.59 -9.08
C GLY A 100 32.61 -19.71 -10.54
N LEU A 101 31.57 -18.98 -10.94
CA LEU A 101 31.23 -18.70 -12.32
C LEU A 101 30.90 -17.22 -12.42
N ALA A 102 31.65 -16.59 -13.32
CA ALA A 102 31.84 -15.17 -13.55
C ALA A 102 30.56 -14.31 -13.54
N PRO A 103 30.70 -12.97 -13.35
CA PRO A 103 29.62 -12.05 -13.67
C PRO A 103 29.34 -12.16 -15.17
N SER A 104 28.27 -12.86 -15.54
CA SER A 104 27.76 -12.81 -16.89
C SER A 104 27.13 -11.43 -17.12
N SER A 105 27.96 -10.50 -17.58
CA SER A 105 27.64 -9.14 -18.03
C SER A 105 26.80 -9.11 -19.33
N GLY A 106 25.86 -10.04 -19.49
CA GLY A 106 24.89 -10.03 -20.57
C GLY A 106 23.61 -9.36 -20.08
N GLY A 107 23.08 -8.39 -20.83
CA GLY A 107 21.94 -7.53 -20.46
C GLY A 107 20.64 -8.26 -20.17
N GLY A 108 20.59 -8.95 -19.03
CA GLY A 108 19.39 -9.58 -18.49
C GLY A 108 18.48 -8.56 -17.83
N ILE A 109 17.17 -8.75 -18.02
CA ILE A 109 16.12 -7.99 -17.33
C ILE A 109 16.34 -8.13 -15.82
N SER A 110 16.43 -7.01 -15.10
CA SER A 110 16.67 -7.04 -13.67
C SER A 110 15.53 -7.75 -12.93
N ARG A 111 15.80 -8.36 -11.77
CA ARG A 111 14.78 -9.08 -10.99
C ARG A 111 13.59 -8.19 -10.64
N LEU A 112 13.84 -6.91 -10.40
CA LEU A 112 12.80 -5.95 -10.08
C LEU A 112 11.96 -5.59 -11.30
N GLN A 113 12.57 -5.51 -12.48
CA GLN A 113 11.84 -5.39 -13.74
C GLN A 113 10.97 -6.62 -14.02
N GLN A 114 11.47 -7.83 -13.72
CA GLN A 114 10.67 -9.05 -13.81
C GLN A 114 9.47 -9.03 -12.85
N LEU A 115 9.67 -8.55 -11.62
CA LEU A 115 8.60 -8.35 -10.64
C LEU A 115 7.56 -7.35 -11.14
N ILE A 116 8.00 -6.20 -11.68
CA ILE A 116 7.10 -5.20 -12.29
C ILE A 116 6.28 -5.84 -13.42
N ALA A 117 6.92 -6.59 -14.32
CA ALA A 117 6.23 -7.26 -15.42
C ALA A 117 5.20 -8.29 -14.92
N ALA A 118 5.53 -9.07 -13.88
CA ALA A 118 4.61 -10.02 -13.28
C ALA A 118 3.41 -9.33 -12.61
N VAL A 119 3.64 -8.24 -11.88
CA VAL A 119 2.57 -7.43 -11.27
C VAL A 119 1.67 -6.80 -12.33
N GLN A 120 2.24 -6.28 -13.42
CA GLN A 120 1.47 -5.77 -14.56
C GLN A 120 0.61 -6.85 -15.20
N GLN A 121 1.18 -8.03 -15.42
CA GLN A 121 0.46 -9.14 -16.03
C GLN A 121 -0.70 -9.60 -15.16
N ALA A 122 -0.48 -9.73 -13.85
CA ALA A 122 -1.54 -10.04 -12.89
C ALA A 122 -2.66 -8.99 -12.89
N ALA A 123 -2.32 -7.70 -12.87
CA ALA A 123 -3.30 -6.62 -12.89
C ALA A 123 -4.14 -6.55 -14.19
N LYS A 124 -3.58 -7.00 -15.31
CA LYS A 124 -4.29 -7.14 -16.60
C LYS A 124 -5.28 -8.30 -16.61
N GLN A 125 -5.01 -9.36 -15.86
CA GLN A 125 -5.85 -10.56 -15.78
C GLN A 125 -7.02 -10.44 -14.81
N ARG A 126 -7.19 -9.27 -14.18
CA ARG A 126 -8.24 -9.05 -13.18
C ARG A 126 -9.65 -9.41 -13.67
N ALA A 127 -10.47 -9.86 -12.74
CA ALA A 127 -11.90 -10.02 -12.98
C ALA A 127 -12.53 -8.70 -13.50
N PRO A 128 -13.35 -8.74 -14.56
CA PRO A 128 -14.07 -7.56 -15.05
C PRO A 128 -15.02 -6.94 -14.02
N SER A 129 -15.46 -7.73 -13.03
CA SER A 129 -16.31 -7.30 -11.92
C SER A 129 -15.57 -6.54 -10.83
N ALA A 130 -14.23 -6.50 -10.86
CA ALA A 130 -13.46 -5.86 -9.80
C ALA A 130 -13.64 -4.34 -9.84
N ALA A 131 -13.88 -3.74 -8.67
CA ALA A 131 -14.05 -2.29 -8.52
C ALA A 131 -12.76 -1.50 -8.78
N GLY A 132 -11.60 -2.15 -8.64
CA GLY A 132 -10.29 -1.55 -8.78
C GLY A 132 -9.16 -2.57 -8.77
N VAL A 133 -7.92 -2.09 -8.81
CA VAL A 133 -6.71 -2.91 -8.62
C VAL A 133 -6.00 -2.48 -7.35
N ALA A 134 -5.62 -3.44 -6.51
CA ALA A 134 -4.80 -3.18 -5.35
C ALA A 134 -3.48 -3.94 -5.43
N LEU A 135 -2.38 -3.24 -5.24
CA LEU A 135 -1.06 -3.85 -5.02
C LEU A 135 -0.86 -4.00 -3.51
N VAL A 136 -0.62 -5.22 -3.04
CA VAL A 136 -0.31 -5.50 -1.63
C VAL A 136 1.06 -6.14 -1.57
N ILE A 137 2.01 -5.49 -0.89
CA ILE A 137 3.35 -6.03 -0.65
C ILE A 137 3.50 -6.27 0.85
N ASP A 138 3.76 -7.50 1.26
CA ASP A 138 3.89 -7.85 2.67
C ASP A 138 5.09 -7.17 3.34
N SER A 139 6.25 -7.05 2.67
CA SER A 139 7.45 -6.42 3.24
C SER A 139 8.36 -5.75 2.21
N LEU A 140 8.27 -4.42 2.10
CA LEU A 140 9.20 -3.64 1.27
C LEU A 140 10.63 -3.67 1.82
N THR A 141 10.82 -3.85 3.13
CA THR A 141 12.14 -3.97 3.76
C THR A 141 12.88 -5.23 3.32
N VAL A 142 12.19 -6.37 3.23
CA VAL A 142 12.81 -7.59 2.69
C VAL A 142 13.12 -7.41 1.20
N LEU A 143 12.19 -6.82 0.45
CA LEU A 143 12.38 -6.57 -0.98
C LEU A 143 13.52 -5.57 -1.28
N SER A 144 13.69 -4.54 -0.45
CA SER A 144 14.80 -3.56 -0.58
C SER A 144 16.15 -4.25 -0.36
N GLY A 145 16.25 -5.11 0.67
CA GLY A 145 17.46 -5.89 0.95
C GLY A 145 17.85 -6.86 -0.18
N MET A 146 16.89 -7.25 -1.03
CA MET A 146 17.13 -8.10 -2.21
C MET A 146 17.56 -7.32 -3.46
N CYS A 147 17.50 -5.98 -3.43
CA CYS A 147 17.79 -5.11 -4.57
C CYS A 147 19.04 -4.27 -4.31
N PRO A 148 20.22 -4.65 -4.83
CA PRO A 148 21.46 -3.91 -4.59
C PRO A 148 21.51 -2.55 -5.32
N ALA A 149 20.74 -2.38 -6.41
CA ALA A 149 20.74 -1.17 -7.22
C ALA A 149 19.70 -0.17 -6.71
N ARG A 150 20.16 0.94 -6.13
CA ARG A 150 19.30 1.98 -5.54
C ARG A 150 18.41 2.66 -6.59
N GLU A 151 18.90 2.82 -7.81
CA GLU A 151 18.19 3.41 -8.93
C GLU A 151 17.00 2.53 -9.34
N GLU A 152 17.20 1.22 -9.42
CA GLU A 152 16.14 0.26 -9.70
C GLU A 152 15.09 0.27 -8.60
N TRP A 153 15.52 0.25 -7.33
CA TRP A 153 14.61 0.34 -6.19
C TRP A 153 13.75 1.60 -6.24
N THR A 154 14.36 2.75 -6.53
CA THR A 154 13.65 4.03 -6.65
C THR A 154 12.64 4.02 -7.81
N ALA A 155 13.03 3.45 -8.96
CA ALA A 155 12.15 3.29 -10.11
C ALA A 155 10.95 2.37 -9.79
N PHE A 156 11.17 1.29 -9.03
CA PHE A 156 10.10 0.41 -8.57
C PHE A 156 9.14 1.08 -7.61
N LEU A 157 9.64 1.82 -6.61
CA LEU A 157 8.79 2.58 -5.70
C LEU A 157 7.97 3.62 -6.47
N HIS A 158 8.60 4.33 -7.41
CA HIS A 158 7.91 5.26 -8.28
C HIS A 158 6.81 4.56 -9.10
N TYR A 159 7.12 3.40 -9.68
CA TYR A 159 6.16 2.59 -10.41
C TYR A 159 4.94 2.25 -9.53
N CYS A 160 5.17 1.71 -8.33
CA CYS A 160 4.10 1.33 -7.40
C CYS A 160 3.25 2.52 -6.95
N CYS A 161 3.85 3.69 -6.75
CA CYS A 161 3.13 4.90 -6.33
C CYS A 161 2.43 5.65 -7.49
N SER A 162 2.89 5.45 -8.73
CA SER A 162 2.37 6.20 -9.90
C SER A 162 0.94 5.83 -10.29
N GLY A 163 0.39 4.73 -9.78
CA GLY A 163 -0.92 4.23 -10.18
C GLY A 163 -0.96 3.68 -11.61
N ALA A 164 0.20 3.43 -12.23
CA ALA A 164 0.30 2.87 -13.58
C ALA A 164 -0.44 1.53 -13.76
N LEU A 165 -0.76 0.82 -12.67
CA LEU A 165 -1.58 -0.39 -12.67
C LEU A 165 -3.08 -0.15 -12.90
N GLY A 166 -3.59 1.03 -12.52
CA GLY A 166 -4.99 1.44 -12.73
C GLY A 166 -5.23 2.07 -14.10
N ALA A 167 -4.19 2.64 -14.72
CA ALA A 167 -4.24 3.07 -16.11
C ALA A 167 -4.17 1.82 -17.00
N GLY A 168 -5.30 1.41 -17.59
CA GLY A 168 -5.34 0.29 -18.52
C GLY A 168 -4.20 0.41 -19.54
N ALA A 169 -3.48 -0.70 -19.77
CA ALA A 169 -2.26 -0.78 -20.55
C ALA A 169 -2.44 -0.56 -22.07
N GLY A 170 -3.26 0.41 -22.47
CA GLY A 170 -3.38 0.90 -23.83
C GLY A 170 -2.75 2.28 -23.90
N CYS A 171 -1.52 2.33 -24.43
CA CYS A 171 -0.86 3.48 -25.03
C CYS A 171 -1.24 4.86 -24.50
N ARG A 172 -0.28 5.51 -23.81
CA ARG A 172 -0.06 6.95 -23.99
C ARG A 172 0.42 7.18 -25.44
N ASP A 173 -0.43 6.93 -26.42
CA ASP A 173 -0.25 7.59 -27.71
C ASP A 173 -0.73 9.02 -27.48
N VAL A 174 0.27 9.84 -27.15
CA VAL A 174 0.17 11.28 -27.08
C VAL A 174 -0.29 11.74 -28.46
N ALA A 175 -1.39 12.49 -28.47
CA ALA A 175 -1.94 13.16 -29.63
C ALA A 175 -2.57 12.25 -30.69
N ASP A 176 -3.73 11.69 -30.39
CA ASP A 176 -4.88 12.11 -31.18
C ASP A 176 -6.23 11.76 -30.52
N HIS A 177 -7.09 12.77 -30.50
CA HIS A 177 -8.55 12.67 -30.34
C HIS A 177 -9.10 12.28 -28.95
N ALA A 178 -9.48 13.34 -28.25
CA ALA A 178 -10.56 13.43 -27.25
C ALA A 178 -11.49 12.21 -27.20
N GLN A 179 -11.17 11.23 -26.34
CA GLN A 179 -12.11 10.22 -25.90
C GLN A 179 -12.51 10.52 -24.44
N PRO A 180 -13.58 11.30 -24.21
CA PRO A 180 -13.87 11.95 -22.93
C PRO A 180 -14.41 11.01 -21.82
N ASN A 181 -14.18 9.69 -21.89
CA ASN A 181 -14.80 8.78 -20.90
C ASN A 181 -13.98 7.51 -20.57
N ARG A 182 -12.64 7.56 -20.63
CA ARG A 182 -11.83 6.48 -20.01
C ARG A 182 -11.88 6.64 -18.49
N GLN A 183 -12.84 5.97 -17.88
CA GLN A 183 -13.01 5.86 -16.44
C GLN A 183 -11.72 5.28 -15.84
N GLN A 184 -10.95 6.09 -15.11
CA GLN A 184 -9.74 5.63 -14.44
C GLN A 184 -10.13 4.57 -13.42
N VAL A 185 -9.47 3.41 -13.48
CA VAL A 185 -9.73 2.31 -12.57
C VAL A 185 -9.11 2.67 -11.21
N PRO A 186 -9.87 2.63 -10.11
CA PRO A 186 -9.34 2.88 -8.77
C PRO A 186 -8.11 2.02 -8.48
N TYR A 187 -7.06 2.66 -7.93
CA TYR A 187 -5.82 2.01 -7.57
C TYR A 187 -5.46 2.24 -6.10
N CYS A 188 -5.10 1.17 -5.41
CA CYS A 188 -4.64 1.20 -4.02
C CYS A 188 -3.31 0.46 -3.89
N PHE A 189 -2.39 0.99 -3.09
CA PHE A 189 -1.12 0.36 -2.77
C PHE A 189 -0.97 0.23 -1.26
N VAL A 190 -0.92 -1.00 -0.75
CA VAL A 190 -0.67 -1.30 0.67
C VAL A 190 0.68 -1.97 0.79
N ALA A 191 1.54 -1.46 1.67
CA ALA A 191 2.88 -2.00 1.85
C ALA A 191 3.27 -2.13 3.32
N GLY A 192 3.77 -3.29 3.72
CA GLY A 192 4.43 -3.47 5.02
C GLY A 192 5.89 -3.02 4.99
N VAL A 193 6.36 -2.44 6.10
CA VAL A 193 7.75 -1.99 6.31
C VAL A 193 8.17 -2.15 7.77
N TYR A 194 9.47 -2.30 8.00
CA TYR A 194 10.07 -2.22 9.32
C TYR A 194 10.70 -0.84 9.53
N GLY A 195 10.20 -0.10 10.52
CA GLY A 195 10.58 1.28 10.77
C GLY A 195 11.92 1.45 11.50
N ASP A 196 12.43 0.37 12.08
CA ASP A 196 13.61 0.30 12.93
C ASP A 196 14.87 -0.14 12.18
N VAL A 197 14.76 -0.53 10.89
CA VAL A 197 15.91 -0.86 10.04
C VAL A 197 16.64 0.41 9.61
N PRO A 198 17.91 0.64 10.04
CA PRO A 198 18.60 1.90 9.81
C PRO A 198 18.84 2.23 8.33
N ASP A 199 19.20 1.22 7.53
CA ASP A 199 19.54 1.38 6.12
C ASP A 199 18.32 1.81 5.27
N ASP A 200 17.12 1.55 5.76
CA ASP A 200 15.87 1.84 5.05
C ASP A 200 15.37 3.27 5.23
N ARG A 201 15.88 4.00 6.24
CA ARG A 201 15.39 5.31 6.65
C ARG A 201 15.25 6.32 5.49
N PRO A 202 16.21 6.46 4.55
CA PRO A 202 16.11 7.48 3.51
C PRO A 202 14.94 7.27 2.54
N TRP A 203 14.72 6.05 2.06
CA TRP A 203 13.63 5.76 1.13
C TRP A 203 12.29 5.66 1.86
N LEU A 204 12.30 5.17 3.09
CA LEU A 204 11.11 5.08 3.94
C LEU A 204 10.51 6.45 4.23
N ALA A 205 11.33 7.44 4.59
CA ALA A 205 10.87 8.82 4.82
C ALA A 205 10.19 9.41 3.57
N SER A 206 10.70 9.09 2.37
CA SER A 206 10.09 9.52 1.11
C SER A 206 8.72 8.85 0.88
N LEU A 207 8.57 7.57 1.23
CA LEU A 207 7.27 6.88 1.16
C LEU A 207 6.28 7.40 2.20
N GLU A 208 6.71 7.60 3.45
CA GLU A 208 5.88 8.21 4.49
C GLU A 208 5.39 9.60 4.07
N HIS A 209 6.22 10.36 3.35
CA HIS A 209 5.82 11.65 2.81
C HIS A 209 4.72 11.53 1.74
N ARG A 210 4.79 10.49 0.90
CA ARG A 210 3.83 10.23 -0.20
C ARG A 210 2.58 9.45 0.25
N ALA A 211 2.61 8.83 1.42
CA ALA A 211 1.52 8.00 1.89
C ALA A 211 0.28 8.83 2.24
N ASN A 212 -0.88 8.35 1.79
CA ASN A 212 -2.19 8.87 2.19
C ASN A 212 -2.50 8.46 3.63
N ALA A 213 -2.04 7.29 4.04
CA ALA A 213 -2.11 6.84 5.43
C ALA A 213 -0.83 6.11 5.84
N VAL A 214 -0.39 6.37 7.07
CA VAL A 214 0.65 5.61 7.75
C VAL A 214 0.01 4.95 8.97
N VAL A 215 0.03 3.62 8.99
CA VAL A 215 -0.48 2.81 10.09
C VAL A 215 0.71 2.21 10.83
N SER A 216 1.01 2.74 12.01
CA SER A 216 2.17 2.33 12.80
C SER A 216 1.77 1.38 13.92
N VAL A 217 2.49 0.28 14.06
CA VAL A 217 2.39 -0.66 15.17
C VAL A 217 3.56 -0.41 16.10
N GLY A 218 3.27 -0.30 17.39
CA GLY A 218 4.29 -0.08 18.41
C GLY A 218 3.91 -0.67 19.77
N PRO A 219 4.89 -0.80 20.67
CA PRO A 219 4.61 -1.19 22.05
C PRO A 219 3.77 -0.12 22.74
N LEU A 220 3.18 -0.48 23.88
CA LEU A 220 2.46 0.48 24.72
C LEU A 220 3.46 1.46 25.36
N PRO A 221 3.10 2.74 25.48
CA PRO A 221 3.99 3.76 26.05
C PRO A 221 4.34 3.51 27.53
N GLY A 222 3.47 2.80 28.28
CA GLY A 222 3.67 2.45 29.69
C GLY A 222 4.35 1.11 29.94
N GLY A 223 4.78 0.39 28.90
CA GLY A 223 5.33 -0.96 29.03
C GLY A 223 4.27 -2.07 28.87
N LYS A 224 4.56 -3.29 29.33
CA LYS A 224 3.72 -4.46 29.06
C LYS A 224 2.47 -4.48 29.94
N MET A 225 1.31 -4.78 29.34
CA MET A 225 0.07 -5.09 30.05
C MET A 225 -0.32 -6.56 29.78
N ALA A 226 -0.96 -7.22 30.74
CA ALA A 226 -1.27 -8.66 30.66
C ALA A 226 -2.18 -9.04 29.48
N ASP A 227 -3.05 -8.12 29.05
CA ASP A 227 -4.07 -8.37 28.03
C ASP A 227 -3.90 -7.51 26.77
N VAL A 228 -2.81 -6.76 26.65
CA VAL A 228 -2.57 -5.81 25.54
C VAL A 228 -1.15 -5.95 25.03
N ASP A 229 -1.01 -6.34 23.77
CA ASP A 229 0.30 -6.59 23.17
C ASP A 229 0.92 -5.33 22.56
N GLY A 230 0.08 -4.36 22.15
CA GLY A 230 0.57 -3.11 21.60
C GLY A 230 -0.52 -2.12 21.21
N GLN A 231 -0.09 -1.09 20.49
CA GLN A 231 -0.92 -0.04 19.94
C GLN A 231 -0.75 0.07 18.43
N VAL A 232 -1.85 0.32 17.74
CA VAL A 232 -1.88 0.71 16.32
C VAL A 232 -2.27 2.18 16.23
N THR A 233 -1.41 3.00 15.65
CA THR A 233 -1.67 4.42 15.37
C THR A 233 -1.95 4.60 13.87
N PHE A 234 -3.10 5.14 13.54
CA PHE A 234 -3.47 5.58 12.20
C PHE A 234 -3.17 7.07 12.05
N THR A 235 -2.34 7.43 11.08
CA THR A 235 -2.08 8.81 10.67
C THR A 235 -2.56 8.99 9.24
N GLN A 236 -3.70 9.63 9.05
CA GLN A 236 -4.25 9.90 7.71
C GLN A 236 -3.90 11.32 7.29
N ARG A 237 -3.38 11.46 6.07
CA ARG A 237 -3.14 12.74 5.41
C ARG A 237 -4.26 12.96 4.41
N PHE A 238 -5.09 13.96 4.68
CA PHE A 238 -6.05 14.40 3.68
C PHE A 238 -5.28 15.24 2.65
N GLY A 239 -5.17 14.70 1.43
CA GLY A 239 -4.82 15.54 0.29
C GLY A 239 -5.81 16.70 0.22
N THR A 240 -5.34 17.90 -0.10
CA THR A 240 -6.24 18.95 -0.55
C THR A 240 -7.12 18.35 -1.64
N PRO A 241 -8.46 18.32 -1.50
CA PRO A 241 -9.32 17.80 -2.54
C PRO A 241 -8.93 18.52 -3.81
N GLN A 242 -8.47 17.78 -4.83
CA GLN A 242 -8.23 18.41 -6.12
C GLN A 242 -9.56 19.06 -6.50
N PRO A 243 -9.57 20.37 -6.83
CA PRO A 243 -10.79 21.01 -7.27
C PRO A 243 -11.25 20.22 -8.48
N VAL A 244 -12.35 19.47 -8.31
CA VAL A 244 -13.00 18.78 -9.40
C VAL A 244 -13.37 19.90 -10.35
N SER A 245 -12.61 20.04 -11.44
CA SER A 245 -12.91 21.03 -12.45
C SER A 245 -14.24 20.58 -13.04
N GLY A 246 -15.33 21.14 -12.49
CA GLY A 246 -16.67 20.89 -12.99
C GLY A 246 -16.73 21.27 -14.46
N PRO A 247 -17.62 20.65 -15.24
CA PRO A 247 -17.78 20.99 -16.65
C PRO A 247 -18.14 22.48 -16.73
N GLY A 248 -17.21 23.27 -17.26
CA GLY A 248 -17.39 24.69 -17.49
C GLY A 248 -18.61 24.90 -18.39
N LEU A 249 -19.65 25.51 -17.84
CA LEU A 249 -20.70 26.14 -18.63
C LEU A 249 -20.04 27.28 -19.40
N GLY A 250 -20.10 27.18 -20.73
CA GLY A 250 -19.39 28.05 -21.67
C GLY A 250 -19.68 29.53 -21.46
N GLY A 251 -18.60 30.31 -21.37
CA GLY A 251 -18.59 31.74 -21.61
C GLY A 251 -17.67 32.05 -22.81
N PRO A 252 -18.01 33.02 -23.66
CA PRO A 252 -17.32 33.28 -24.93
C PRO A 252 -15.93 33.92 -24.75
N PRO A 253 -15.05 33.83 -25.78
CA PRO A 253 -13.66 34.24 -25.68
C PRO A 253 -13.53 35.77 -25.78
N ALA A 254 -12.95 36.40 -24.76
CA ALA A 254 -12.43 37.75 -24.86
C ALA A 254 -10.91 37.67 -25.03
N LEU A 255 -10.46 38.04 -26.22
CA LEU A 255 -9.07 38.30 -26.58
C LEU A 255 -8.48 39.40 -25.69
N ALA A 256 -7.39 39.09 -24.99
CA ALA A 256 -6.41 40.10 -24.59
C ALA A 256 -5.06 39.41 -24.34
N ASP A 257 -4.13 39.67 -25.26
CA ASP A 257 -2.69 39.47 -25.08
C ASP A 257 -2.22 40.24 -23.83
N THR A 258 -1.59 39.55 -22.88
CA THR A 258 -0.64 40.19 -21.98
C THR A 258 0.41 39.18 -21.51
N VAL A 259 1.63 39.39 -21.99
CA VAL A 259 2.86 38.73 -21.53
C VAL A 259 3.08 39.10 -20.07
N ALA A 260 2.95 38.12 -19.16
CA ALA A 260 3.34 38.26 -17.76
C ALA A 260 4.31 37.14 -17.38
N LEU A 261 5.59 37.51 -17.28
CA LEU A 261 6.63 36.77 -16.58
C LEU A 261 6.28 36.76 -15.08
N ALA A 262 5.58 35.72 -14.62
CA ALA A 262 5.33 35.48 -13.21
C ALA A 262 6.35 34.47 -12.67
N GLY A 263 7.28 34.96 -11.86
CA GLY A 263 8.19 34.12 -11.08
C GLY A 263 7.40 33.16 -10.20
N SER A 264 7.74 31.88 -10.27
CA SER A 264 7.20 30.82 -9.44
C SER A 264 7.62 31.02 -7.99
N VAL A 265 6.87 31.82 -7.24
CA VAL A 265 6.98 31.88 -5.78
C VAL A 265 6.51 30.51 -5.28
N SER A 266 7.45 29.72 -4.77
CA SER A 266 7.19 28.42 -4.12
C SER A 266 6.28 28.65 -2.92
N ALA A 267 4.96 28.60 -3.15
CA ALA A 267 3.96 28.73 -2.11
C ALA A 267 4.18 27.61 -1.09
N VAL A 268 4.48 27.99 0.16
CA VAL A 268 4.51 27.07 1.29
C VAL A 268 3.14 26.42 1.36
N ALA A 269 3.09 25.11 1.08
CA ALA A 269 1.84 24.37 1.09
C ALA A 269 1.17 24.52 2.47
N PRO A 270 -0.15 24.77 2.53
CA PRO A 270 -0.85 24.90 3.80
C PRO A 270 -0.70 23.61 4.63
N PRO A 271 -0.76 23.71 5.97
CA PRO A 271 -0.63 22.56 6.85
C PRO A 271 -1.71 21.53 6.48
N GLN A 272 -1.26 20.34 6.04
CA GLN A 272 -2.15 19.22 5.78
C GLN A 272 -2.83 18.83 7.09
N LEU A 273 -4.16 18.77 7.09
CA LEU A 273 -4.92 18.23 8.21
C LEU A 273 -4.51 16.76 8.39
N GLN A 274 -3.99 16.45 9.58
CA GLN A 274 -3.63 15.09 9.98
C GLN A 274 -4.64 14.61 11.01
N LEU A 275 -5.39 13.56 10.67
CA LEU A 275 -6.20 12.84 11.65
C LEU A 275 -5.36 11.71 12.23
N ARG A 276 -5.21 11.73 13.55
CA ARG A 276 -4.51 10.68 14.30
C ARG A 276 -5.49 9.95 15.19
N GLN A 277 -5.60 8.64 15.01
CA GLN A 277 -6.44 7.75 15.81
C GLN A 277 -5.62 6.55 16.27
N SER A 278 -5.92 6.02 17.44
CA SER A 278 -5.19 4.88 17.99
C SER A 278 -6.14 3.78 18.42
N LEU A 279 -5.78 2.53 18.11
CA LEU A 279 -6.45 1.32 18.56
C LEU A 279 -5.48 0.48 19.39
N TYR A 280 -6.00 -0.23 20.38
CA TYR A 280 -5.23 -1.19 21.16
C TYR A 280 -5.59 -2.59 20.72
N PHE A 281 -4.61 -3.48 20.75
CA PHE A 281 -4.82 -4.83 20.29
C PHE A 281 -4.18 -5.86 21.20
N ARG A 282 -4.82 -7.02 21.20
CA ARG A 282 -4.25 -8.27 21.67
C ARG A 282 -4.06 -9.19 20.48
N SER A 283 -2.83 -9.53 20.16
CA SER A 283 -2.48 -10.52 19.16
C SER A 283 -2.38 -11.88 19.82
N THR A 284 -3.27 -12.78 19.43
CA THR A 284 -2.94 -14.20 19.51
C THR A 284 -2.05 -14.55 18.33
N GLU A 285 -1.48 -15.75 18.28
CA GLU A 285 -0.66 -16.21 17.14
C GLU A 285 -1.36 -16.01 15.78
N LEU A 286 -2.69 -15.96 15.76
CA LEU A 286 -3.50 -16.15 14.55
C LEU A 286 -4.68 -15.18 14.39
N ALA A 287 -4.96 -14.36 15.41
CA ALA A 287 -6.07 -13.43 15.40
C ALA A 287 -5.77 -12.20 16.25
N VAL A 288 -6.29 -11.06 15.81
CA VAL A 288 -6.13 -9.78 16.47
C VAL A 288 -7.47 -9.40 17.06
N LYS A 289 -7.50 -9.25 18.38
CA LYS A 289 -8.66 -8.72 19.09
C LYS A 289 -8.45 -7.24 19.30
N TRP A 290 -9.30 -6.42 18.70
CA TRP A 290 -9.35 -4.99 18.95
C TRP A 290 -10.00 -4.73 20.31
N MET A 291 -9.43 -3.80 21.06
CA MET A 291 -9.97 -3.37 22.33
C MET A 291 -10.45 -1.93 22.24
N ALA A 292 -11.66 -1.66 22.74
CA ALA A 292 -12.05 -0.28 22.97
C ALA A 292 -11.12 0.35 23.99
N ALA A 293 -10.74 1.58 23.69
CA ALA A 293 -10.24 2.59 24.61
C ALA A 293 -9.76 2.03 25.96
N VAL A 294 -8.47 1.70 26.05
CA VAL A 294 -7.83 1.48 27.34
C VAL A 294 -7.84 2.84 28.05
N THR A 295 -8.53 2.90 29.19
CA THR A 295 -8.61 4.15 29.94
C THR A 295 -7.23 4.53 30.45
N SER A 296 -6.97 5.83 30.63
CA SER A 296 -5.68 6.30 31.15
C SER A 296 -5.34 5.69 32.51
N GLN A 297 -6.35 5.27 33.30
CA GLN A 297 -6.18 4.59 34.58
C GLN A 297 -5.71 3.15 34.44
N GLU A 298 -6.02 2.47 33.34
CA GLU A 298 -5.56 1.11 33.07
C GLU A 298 -4.15 1.08 32.48
N LEU A 299 -3.64 2.22 31.96
CA LEU A 299 -2.30 2.35 31.38
C LEU A 299 -1.20 2.70 32.40
N LEU A 300 -1.56 2.98 33.67
CA LEU A 300 -0.64 3.36 34.76
C LEU A 300 -0.48 2.21 35.75
#